data_AF-A0A4P6WKW4-F1
#
_entry.id   AF-A0A4P6WKW4-F1
#
_cell.length_a   1.000
_cell.length_b   1.000
_cell.length_c   1.000
_cell.angle_alpha   90.00
_cell.angle_beta   90.00
_cell.angle_gamma   90.00
#
_symmetry.space_group_name_H-M   'P 1'
#
loop_
_entity.id
_entity.type
_entity.pdbx_description
1 polymer ?
#
loop_
_entity_poly.entity_id
_entity_poly.type
_entity_poly.pdbx_seq_one_letter_code
_entity_poly.pdbx_strand_id
1 'polypeptide(L)' 'MTSCADRQIQYEVVKTPTVPIPANLLVDCFIPTIKEDMTFGDSVQLNVALLSALDTCNGQVRTIREIESSRQGKIAQPQ' A
#
# COMPACT_ATOMS: atom_id res chain seq x y z
N MET A 1 49.06 2.68 -41.14
CA MET A 1 47.89 1.82 -40.85
C MET A 1 47.21 2.41 -39.62
N THR A 2 46.07 3.07 -39.79
CA THR A 2 45.27 3.58 -38.67
C THR A 2 44.01 2.72 -38.65
N SER A 3 43.95 1.78 -37.70
CA SER A 3 42.81 0.90 -37.52
C SER A 3 41.81 1.58 -36.58
N CYS A 4 40.52 1.61 -36.95
CA CYS A 4 39.45 2.05 -36.08
C CYS A 4 39.20 0.96 -35.03
N ALA A 5 39.38 1.28 -33.75
CA ALA A 5 39.00 0.40 -32.65
C ALA A 5 37.49 0.49 -32.43
N ASP A 6 36.78 -0.64 -32.52
CA ASP A 6 35.37 -0.74 -32.16
C ASP A 6 35.19 -0.40 -30.67
N ARG A 7 34.30 0.57 -30.38
CA ARG A 7 33.95 0.90 -28.99
C ARG A 7 33.05 -0.18 -28.43
N GLN A 8 33.49 -0.84 -27.36
CA GLN A 8 32.61 -1.70 -26.57
C GLN A 8 31.57 -0.84 -25.84
N ILE A 9 30.29 -1.11 -26.11
CA ILE A 9 29.19 -0.54 -25.34
C ILE A 9 29.10 -1.31 -24.02
N GLN A 10 29.43 -0.65 -22.90
CA GLN A 10 29.12 -1.16 -21.56
C GLN A 10 27.71 -0.73 -21.17
N TYR A 11 26.89 -1.72 -20.84
CA TYR A 11 25.57 -1.53 -20.25
C TYR A 11 25.69 -1.71 -18.74
N GLU A 12 25.46 -0.64 -17.98
CA GLU A 12 25.32 -0.69 -16.52
C GLU A 12 23.85 -0.90 -16.17
N VAL A 13 23.57 -1.89 -15.32
CA VAL A 13 22.23 -2.12 -14.81
C VAL A 13 21.92 -1.05 -13.77
N VAL A 14 21.23 0.01 -14.20
CA VAL A 14 20.77 1.06 -13.29
C VAL A 14 19.63 0.50 -12.44
N LYS A 15 19.83 0.39 -11.13
CA LYS A 15 18.74 0.09 -10.18
C LYS A 15 17.79 1.28 -10.15
N THR A 16 16.58 1.09 -10.66
CA THR A 16 15.51 2.08 -10.54
C THR A 16 15.10 2.22 -9.07
N PRO A 17 15.04 3.43 -8.51
CA PRO A 17 14.53 3.65 -7.15
C PRO A 17 13.07 3.20 -7.05
N THR A 18 12.73 2.43 -6.01
CA THR A 18 11.33 2.07 -5.74
C THR A 18 10.61 3.28 -5.17
N VAL A 19 9.46 3.65 -5.77
CA VAL A 19 8.61 4.71 -5.22
C VAL A 19 8.08 4.25 -3.86
N PRO A 20 8.28 5.00 -2.77
CA PRO A 20 7.83 4.59 -1.44
C PRO A 20 6.31 4.50 -1.36
N ILE A 21 5.80 3.69 -0.43
CA ILE A 21 4.35 3.65 -0.17
C ILE A 21 3.91 5.00 0.40
N PRO A 22 2.80 5.58 -0.10
CA PRO A 22 2.21 6.78 0.48
C PRO A 22 1.98 6.66 1.99
N ALA A 23 2.41 7.67 2.77
CA ALA A 23 2.36 7.63 4.23
C ALA A 23 0.95 7.42 4.79
N ASN A 24 -0.08 7.89 4.08
CA ASN A 24 -1.49 7.71 4.47
C ASN A 24 -1.98 6.26 4.42
N LEU A 25 -1.24 5.36 3.76
CA LEU A 25 -1.52 3.92 3.76
C LEU A 25 -0.82 3.20 4.91
N LEU A 26 0.17 3.83 5.55
CA LEU A 26 0.98 3.27 6.62
C LEU A 26 0.52 3.72 8.02
N VAL A 27 -0.59 4.45 8.09
CA VAL A 27 -1.18 4.86 9.36
C VAL A 27 -1.81 3.66 10.05
N ASP A 28 -1.73 3.62 11.38
CA ASP A 28 -2.40 2.58 12.16
C ASP A 28 -3.92 2.66 12.00
N CYS A 29 -4.57 1.50 12.11
CA CYS A 29 -6.02 1.42 12.02
C CYS A 29 -6.67 2.12 13.22
N PHE A 30 -7.69 2.92 12.95
CA PHE A 30 -8.40 3.66 14.00
C PHE A 30 -9.11 2.70 14.96
N ILE A 31 -8.93 2.91 16.27
CA ILE A 31 -9.61 2.16 17.31
C ILE A 31 -10.55 3.12 18.05
N PRO A 32 -11.88 2.96 17.94
CA PRO A 32 -12.81 3.80 18.66
C PRO A 32 -12.74 3.52 20.17
N THR A 33 -12.93 4.57 20.97
CA THR A 33 -12.99 4.46 22.43
C THR A 33 -14.26 3.71 22.85
N ILE A 34 -14.09 2.70 23.71
CA ILE A 34 -15.19 1.96 24.32
C ILE A 34 -15.50 2.61 25.67
N LYS A 35 -16.77 2.99 25.88
CA LYS A 35 -17.23 3.52 27.16
C LYS A 35 -17.50 2.37 28.12
N GLU A 36 -17.29 2.60 29.42
CA GLU A 36 -17.60 1.62 30.48
C GLU A 36 -19.11 1.37 30.56
N ASP A 37 -19.91 2.44 30.49
CA ASP A 37 -21.36 2.38 30.40
C ASP A 37 -21.85 2.72 28.99
N MET A 38 -22.67 1.84 28.43
CA MET A 38 -23.24 2.01 27.08
C MET A 38 -24.72 1.70 27.08
N THR A 39 -25.50 2.60 26.47
CA THR A 39 -26.87 2.26 26.08
C THR A 39 -26.84 1.31 24.88
N PHE A 40 -27.98 0.66 24.58
CA PHE A 40 -28.11 -0.11 23.34
C PHE A 40 -27.80 0.75 22.09
N GLY A 41 -28.23 2.01 22.09
CA GLY A 41 -27.94 2.94 21.00
C GLY A 41 -26.45 3.25 20.86
N ASP A 42 -25.73 3.45 21.97
CA ASP A 42 -24.27 3.61 21.96
C ASP A 42 -23.59 2.38 21.36
N SER A 43 -24.08 1.17 21.66
CA SER A 43 -23.52 -0.08 21.12
C SER A 43 -23.69 -0.16 19.60
N VAL A 44 -24.86 0.21 19.08
CA VAL A 44 -25.08 0.28 17.63
C VAL A 44 -24.11 1.27 16.98
N GLN A 45 -23.95 2.46 17.55
CA GLN A 45 -23.03 3.47 17.02
C GLN A 45 -21.56 3.02 17.07
N LEU A 46 -21.15 2.35 18.15
CA LEU A 46 -19.82 1.77 18.26
C LEU A 46 -19.57 0.72 17.18
N ASN A 47 -20.55 -0.16 16.93
CA ASN A 47 -20.43 -1.17 15.87
C ASN A 47 -20.31 -0.54 14.48
N VAL A 48 -21.06 0.53 14.19
CA VAL A 48 -20.90 1.30 12.94
C VAL A 48 -19.49 1.86 12.81
N ALA A 49 -18.98 2.51 13.86
CA ALA A 49 -17.62 3.07 13.86
C ALA A 49 -16.54 1.99 13.66
N LEU A 50 -16.69 0.84 14.32
CA LEU A 50 -15.80 -0.31 14.17
C LEU A 50 -15.81 -0.87 12.74
N LEU A 51 -16.99 -1.04 12.15
CA LEU A 51 -17.12 -1.53 10.78
C LEU A 51 -16.48 -0.56 9.77
N SER A 52 -16.68 0.75 9.93
CA SER A 52 -16.04 1.77 9.10
C SER A 52 -14.51 1.78 9.24
N ALA A 53 -14.00 1.61 10.47
CA ALA A 53 -12.56 1.51 10.72
C ALA A 53 -11.96 0.27 10.04
N LEU A 54 -12.64 -0.87 10.12
CA LEU A 54 -12.23 -2.11 9.47
C LEU A 54 -12.23 -1.99 7.95
N ASP A 55 -13.27 -1.40 7.35
CA ASP A 55 -13.33 -1.20 5.90
C ASP A 55 -12.17 -0.32 5.41
N THR A 56 -11.92 0.80 6.10
CA THR A 56 -10.81 1.71 5.81
C THR A 56 -9.46 0.99 5.89
N CYS A 57 -9.21 0.29 7.00
CA CYS A 57 -7.99 -0.46 7.27
C CYS A 57 -7.76 -1.56 6.21
N ASN A 58 -8.79 -2.34 5.89
CA ASN A 58 -8.72 -3.35 4.84
C ASN A 58 -8.50 -2.74 3.46
N GLY A 59 -9.07 -1.56 3.18
CA GLY A 59 -8.79 -0.76 2.00
C GLY A 59 -7.31 -0.41 1.87
N GLN A 60 -6.70 0.12 2.94
CA GLN A 60 -5.27 0.45 2.96
C GLN A 60 -4.39 -0.77 2.67
N VAL A 61 -4.67 -1.90 3.33
CA VAL A 61 -3.93 -3.15 3.11
C VAL A 61 -4.09 -3.66 1.67
N ARG A 62 -5.29 -3.55 1.07
CA ARG A 62 -5.50 -3.90 -0.34
C ARG A 62 -4.66 -3.03 -1.27
N THR A 63 -4.70 -1.71 -1.09
CA THR A 63 -3.91 -0.77 -1.90
C THR A 63 -2.40 -1.03 -1.75
N ILE A 64 -1.91 -1.31 -0.54
CA ILE A 64 -0.51 -1.71 -0.32
C ILE A 64 -0.18 -2.97 -1.13
N ARG A 65 -1.03 -4.00 -1.07
CA ARG A 65 -0.84 -5.25 -1.83
C ARG A 65 -0.83 -5.01 -3.34
N GLU A 66 -1.66 -4.12 -3.87
CA GLU A 66 -1.69 -3.75 -5.28
C GLU A 66 -0.39 -3.04 -5.71
N ILE A 67 0.11 -2.12 -4.89
CA ILE A 67 1.40 -1.43 -5.10
C ILE A 67 2.53 -2.46 -5.14
N GLU A 68 2.59 -3.36 -4.15
CA GLU A 68 3.63 -4.38 -4.11
C GLU A 68 3.50 -5.41 -5.25
N SER A 69 2.28 -5.77 -5.63
CA SER A 69 2.02 -6.64 -6.80
C SER A 69 2.55 -6.01 -8.09
N SER A 70 2.31 -4.72 -8.27
CA SER A 70 2.81 -3.95 -9.41
C SER A 70 4.34 -3.94 -9.47
N ARG A 71 5.01 -3.79 -8.32
CA ARG A 71 6.48 -3.89 -8.23
C ARG A 71 7.01 -5.29 -8.57
N GLN A 72 6.24 -6.34 -8.28
CA GLN A 72 6.59 -7.72 -8.61
C GLN A 72 6.28 -8.10 -10.07
N GLY A 73 5.76 -7.18 -10.89
CA GLY A 73 5.35 -7.48 -12.27
C GLY A 73 4.11 -8.38 -12.35
N LYS A 74 3.39 -8.57 -11.24
CA LYS A 74 2.10 -9.25 -11.21
C LYS A 74 1.03 -8.20 -11.52
N ILE A 75 0.57 -8.18 -12.78
CA ILE A 75 -0.54 -7.33 -13.21
C ILE A 75 -1.74 -7.71 -12.34
N ALA A 76 -2.19 -6.78 -11.49
CA ALA A 76 -3.41 -6.96 -10.74
C ALA A 76 -4.56 -7.12 -11.75
N GLN A 77 -5.17 -8.30 -11.78
CA GLN A 77 -6.38 -8.51 -12.59
C GLN A 77 -7.48 -7.61 -12.01
N PRO A 78 -8.20 -6.84 -12.84
CA PRO A 78 -9.37 -6.13 -12.38
C PRO A 78 -10.39 -7.16 -11.88
N GLN A 79 -10.88 -6.94 -10.65
CA GLN A 79 -12.02 -7.66 -10.10
C GLN A 79 -13.31 -7.00 -10.58
#